data_AF-A0A328NSS4-F1
#
_entry.id   AF-A0A328NSS4-F1
#
_cell.length_a   1.000
_cell.length_b   1.000
_cell.length_c   1.000
_cell.angle_alpha   90.00
_cell.angle_beta   90.00
_cell.angle_gamma   90.00
#
_symmetry.space_group_name_H-M   'P 1'
#
loop_
_entity.id
_entity.type
_entity.pdbx_description
1 polymer ?
#
loop_
_entity_poly.entity_id
_entity_poly.type
_entity_poly.pdbx_seq_one_letter_code
_entity_poly.pdbx_strand_id
1 'polypeptide(L)'
;MPTRTPVLAAWTPAFVVNVVAASIEHAAVNGLHRAFRDVARGRGLSPATVEEWVSRARAVQAVPVPPDLLACHTCTRSMVLIQLPDCGRVYLCAPSCGRTPVSADEIRSAVAAVVLHSTPHLVPPGKTTQAASYALGPIQRVTVGATGTDLHITWRAVSRQITGPMMGMAQRLHVTQRHTADNTPGRAIDVLHSGLLHIGPTSGRLALDTVTRHGYRPQTPIRLPDGPTLLGMHRPTGSADAGPPTPSTLVRGRFHPLPHHLRSPPDRPTATPAARA
;
A
#
# COMPACT_ATOMS: atom_id res chain seq x y z
N MET A 1 -49.90 -19.74 -3.13
CA MET A 1 -48.77 -20.37 -2.45
C MET A 1 -47.78 -19.29 -2.05
N PRO A 2 -47.57 -19.02 -0.75
CA PRO A 2 -46.53 -18.09 -0.33
C PRO A 2 -45.18 -18.75 -0.61
N THR A 3 -44.43 -18.19 -1.56
CA THR A 3 -43.03 -18.51 -1.80
C THR A 3 -42.28 -18.21 -0.51
N ARG A 4 -41.99 -19.25 0.28
CA ARG A 4 -41.02 -19.16 1.37
C ARG A 4 -39.68 -18.86 0.70
N THR A 5 -39.36 -17.58 0.56
CA THR A 5 -37.99 -17.15 0.33
C THR A 5 -37.21 -17.74 1.50
N PRO A 6 -36.30 -18.70 1.28
CA PRO A 6 -35.50 -19.21 2.37
C PRO A 6 -34.77 -18.00 2.94
N VAL A 7 -35.00 -17.73 4.22
CA VAL A 7 -34.20 -16.78 4.99
C VAL A 7 -32.79 -17.33 4.90
N LEU A 8 -31.99 -16.79 3.97
CA LEU A 8 -30.56 -17.06 3.88
C LEU A 8 -30.04 -16.82 5.28
N ALA A 9 -29.66 -17.90 5.98
CA ALA A 9 -29.01 -17.79 7.28
C ALA A 9 -27.89 -16.79 7.10
N ALA A 10 -27.99 -15.63 7.76
CA ALA A 10 -27.08 -14.52 7.55
C ALA A 10 -25.66 -15.03 7.83
N TRP A 11 -24.87 -15.20 6.77
CA TRP A 11 -23.53 -15.75 6.89
C TRP A 11 -22.69 -14.76 7.70
N THR A 12 -22.12 -15.21 8.80
CA THR A 12 -21.27 -14.34 9.60
C THR A 12 -19.97 -14.04 8.86
N PRO A 13 -19.38 -12.84 9.02
CA PRO A 13 -18.08 -12.51 8.43
C PRO A 13 -17.00 -13.56 8.77
N ALA A 14 -16.98 -14.06 10.00
CA ALA A 14 -16.01 -15.07 10.43
C ALA A 14 -16.17 -16.40 9.67
N PHE A 15 -17.41 -16.83 9.39
CA PHE A 15 -17.67 -18.02 8.59
C PHE A 15 -17.13 -17.87 7.17
N VAL A 16 -17.45 -16.75 6.52
CA VAL A 16 -16.99 -16.46 5.15
C VAL A 16 -15.46 -16.46 5.06
N VAL A 17 -14.77 -15.81 6.01
CA VAL A 17 -13.30 -15.77 6.03
C VAL A 17 -12.69 -17.16 6.18
N ASN A 18 -13.27 -18.01 7.02
CA ASN A 18 -12.77 -19.37 7.20
C ASN A 18 -12.95 -20.20 5.92
N VAL A 19 -14.05 -19.99 5.19
CA VAL A 19 -14.27 -20.62 3.88
C VAL A 19 -13.25 -20.12 2.85
N VAL A 20 -13.00 -18.81 2.80
CA VAL A 20 -11.98 -18.23 1.90
C VAL A 20 -10.59 -18.76 2.24
N ALA A 21 -10.20 -18.77 3.51
CA ALA A 21 -8.91 -19.27 3.98
C ALA A 21 -8.70 -20.75 3.58
N ALA A 22 -9.68 -21.61 3.89
CA ALA A 22 -9.64 -23.02 3.53
C ALA A 22 -9.57 -23.24 2.01
N SER A 23 -10.25 -22.40 1.22
CA SER A 23 -10.22 -22.47 -0.24
C SER A 23 -8.85 -22.11 -0.81
N ILE A 24 -8.21 -21.06 -0.28
CA ILE A 24 -6.87 -20.64 -0.71
C ILE A 24 -5.82 -21.70 -0.34
N GLU A 25 -5.89 -22.24 0.88
CA GLU A 25 -4.98 -23.29 1.35
C GLU A 25 -5.13 -24.58 0.51
N HIS A 26 -6.36 -25.03 0.28
CA HIS A 26 -6.60 -26.24 -0.52
C HIS A 26 -6.25 -26.04 -2.00
N ALA A 27 -6.40 -24.82 -2.53
CA ALA A 27 -6.05 -24.49 -3.91
C ALA A 27 -4.55 -24.57 -4.18
N ALA A 28 -3.70 -24.32 -3.17
CA ALA A 28 -2.25 -24.45 -3.32
C ALA A 28 -1.82 -25.89 -3.64
N VAL A 29 -2.59 -26.89 -3.19
CA VAL A 29 -2.29 -28.32 -3.41
C VAL A 29 -3.07 -28.88 -4.59
N ASN A 30 -4.34 -28.48 -4.76
CA ASN A 30 -5.28 -29.17 -5.64
C ASN A 30 -5.77 -28.33 -6.83
N GLY A 31 -5.34 -27.08 -6.93
CA GLY A 31 -5.88 -26.09 -7.86
C GLY A 31 -7.23 -25.49 -7.40
N LEU A 32 -7.54 -24.29 -7.89
CA LEU A 32 -8.70 -23.50 -7.44
C LEU A 32 -10.05 -24.21 -7.68
N HIS A 33 -10.24 -24.79 -8.87
CA HIS A 33 -11.53 -25.39 -9.21
C HIS A 33 -11.88 -26.61 -8.33
N ARG A 34 -10.88 -27.43 -7.99
CA ARG A 34 -11.08 -28.57 -7.08
C ARG A 34 -11.30 -28.08 -5.64
N ALA A 35 -10.55 -27.08 -5.21
CA ALA A 35 -10.74 -26.45 -3.90
C ALA A 35 -12.13 -25.89 -3.69
N PHE A 36 -12.68 -25.16 -4.66
CA PHE A 36 -14.02 -24.59 -4.54
C PHE A 36 -15.07 -25.69 -4.38
N ARG A 37 -15.00 -26.77 -5.17
CA ARG A 37 -15.94 -27.90 -5.07
C ARG A 37 -15.83 -28.64 -3.73
N ASP A 38 -14.61 -28.92 -3.28
CA ASP A 38 -14.40 -29.71 -2.07
C ASP A 38 -14.79 -28.91 -0.80
N VAL A 39 -14.39 -27.64 -0.73
CA VAL A 39 -14.77 -26.75 0.39
C VAL A 39 -16.27 -26.49 0.38
N ALA A 40 -16.88 -26.25 -0.78
CA ALA A 40 -18.33 -26.06 -0.89
C ALA A 40 -19.09 -27.29 -0.38
N ARG A 41 -18.69 -28.50 -0.81
CA ARG A 41 -19.29 -29.76 -0.35
C ARG A 41 -19.18 -29.92 1.17
N GLY A 42 -18.00 -29.67 1.75
CA GLY A 42 -17.77 -29.79 3.19
C GLY A 42 -18.52 -28.78 4.05
N ARG A 43 -19.11 -27.74 3.44
CA ARG A 43 -19.82 -26.65 4.15
C ARG A 43 -21.28 -26.51 3.73
N GLY A 44 -21.79 -27.39 2.87
CA GLY A 44 -23.16 -27.30 2.35
C GLY A 44 -23.42 -26.04 1.52
N LEU A 45 -22.40 -25.54 0.82
CA LEU A 45 -22.48 -24.34 -0.03
C LEU A 45 -22.48 -24.71 -1.51
N SER A 46 -22.86 -23.77 -2.38
CA SER A 46 -22.62 -23.92 -3.82
C SER A 46 -21.17 -23.56 -4.15
N PRO A 47 -20.51 -24.24 -5.11
CA PRO A 47 -19.16 -23.88 -5.56
C PRO A 47 -19.07 -22.44 -6.08
N ALA A 48 -20.12 -21.95 -6.76
CA ALA A 48 -20.19 -20.58 -7.27
C ALA A 48 -20.16 -19.54 -6.15
N THR A 49 -20.83 -19.81 -5.02
CA THR A 49 -20.79 -18.93 -3.83
C THR A 49 -19.38 -18.84 -3.25
N VAL A 50 -18.67 -19.98 -3.17
CA VAL A 50 -17.28 -20.01 -2.66
C VAL A 50 -16.35 -19.26 -3.62
N GLU A 51 -16.50 -19.47 -4.92
CA GLU A 51 -15.74 -18.78 -5.96
C GLU A 51 -15.95 -17.26 -5.91
N GLU A 52 -17.19 -16.81 -5.77
CA GLU A 52 -17.54 -15.39 -5.62
C GLU A 52 -16.83 -14.76 -4.40
N TRP A 53 -16.88 -15.43 -3.25
CA TRP A 53 -16.24 -14.93 -2.03
C TRP A 53 -14.71 -14.87 -2.15
N VAL A 54 -14.08 -15.92 -2.71
CA VAL A 54 -12.63 -15.95 -2.91
C VAL A 54 -12.22 -14.89 -3.93
N SER A 55 -12.98 -14.73 -5.01
CA SER A 55 -12.71 -13.72 -6.03
C SER A 55 -12.77 -12.31 -5.45
N ARG A 56 -13.79 -11.99 -4.63
CA ARG A 56 -13.87 -10.70 -3.93
C ARG A 56 -12.74 -10.49 -2.95
N ALA A 57 -12.38 -11.51 -2.17
CA ALA A 57 -11.29 -11.41 -1.19
C ALA A 57 -9.92 -11.17 -1.85
N ARG A 58 -9.72 -11.64 -3.09
CA ARG A 58 -8.48 -11.48 -3.86
C ARG A 58 -8.48 -10.27 -4.80
N ALA A 59 -9.60 -9.58 -5.01
CA ALA A 59 -9.71 -8.52 -6.01
C ALA A 59 -8.96 -7.24 -5.61
N VAL A 60 -7.64 -7.20 -5.77
CA VAL A 60 -6.74 -6.10 -5.35
C VAL A 60 -7.16 -4.72 -5.90
N GLN A 61 -7.73 -4.65 -7.10
CA GLN A 61 -7.98 -3.38 -7.80
C GLN A 61 -9.12 -2.54 -7.21
N ALA A 62 -10.03 -3.14 -6.42
CA ALA A 62 -11.14 -2.44 -5.79
C ALA A 62 -10.96 -2.26 -4.28
N VAL A 63 -9.78 -2.63 -3.77
CA VAL A 63 -9.53 -2.75 -2.32
C VAL A 63 -8.91 -1.46 -1.78
N PRO A 64 -9.43 -0.93 -0.65
CA PRO A 64 -8.89 0.25 0.01
C PRO A 64 -7.41 0.17 0.40
N VAL A 65 -6.95 -1.00 0.83
CA VAL A 65 -5.55 -1.34 1.14
C VAL A 65 -5.31 -2.83 0.78
N PRO A 66 -4.37 -3.16 -0.10
CA PRO A 66 -4.20 -4.54 -0.57
C PRO A 66 -4.06 -5.57 0.57
N PRO A 67 -4.77 -6.71 0.50
CA PRO A 67 -4.88 -7.65 1.63
C PRO A 67 -3.53 -8.25 2.03
N ASP A 68 -2.63 -8.47 1.07
CA ASP A 68 -1.28 -9.00 1.32
C ASP A 68 -0.40 -8.05 2.15
N LEU A 69 -0.80 -6.78 2.26
CA LEU A 69 -0.11 -5.80 3.09
C LEU A 69 -0.50 -5.91 4.57
N LEU A 70 -1.71 -6.42 4.86
CA LEU A 70 -2.32 -6.36 6.19
C LEU A 70 -2.09 -7.65 6.97
N ALA A 71 -1.63 -7.50 8.21
CA ALA A 71 -1.55 -8.58 9.18
C ALA A 71 -2.16 -8.17 10.51
N CYS A 72 -2.68 -9.14 11.25
CA CYS A 72 -3.17 -8.89 12.60
C CYS A 72 -2.02 -8.83 13.60
N HIS A 73 -2.03 -7.85 14.50
CA HIS A 73 -1.01 -7.75 15.55
C HIS A 73 -1.03 -8.96 16.49
N THR A 74 -2.21 -9.45 16.86
CA THR A 74 -2.38 -10.50 17.86
C THR A 74 -1.94 -11.87 17.36
N CYS A 75 -2.38 -12.26 16.16
CA CYS A 75 -2.13 -13.61 15.62
C CYS A 75 -1.11 -13.64 14.48
N THR A 76 -0.61 -12.49 14.03
CA THR A 76 0.34 -12.33 12.92
C THR A 76 -0.11 -12.83 11.54
N ARG A 77 -1.33 -13.37 11.44
CA ARG A 77 -1.90 -13.86 10.17
C ARG A 77 -2.28 -12.71 9.24
N SER A 78 -2.26 -12.99 7.94
CA SER A 78 -2.76 -12.08 6.92
C SER A 78 -4.25 -11.80 7.11
N MET A 79 -4.65 -10.57 6.80
CA MET A 79 -6.04 -10.15 6.83
C MET A 79 -6.59 -10.08 5.41
N VAL A 80 -7.81 -10.58 5.23
CA VAL A 80 -8.53 -10.55 3.95
C VAL A 80 -9.69 -9.58 4.03
N LEU A 81 -10.00 -8.93 2.91
CA LEU A 81 -11.17 -8.08 2.79
C LEU A 81 -12.41 -8.94 2.59
N ILE A 82 -13.43 -8.71 3.41
CA ILE A 82 -14.77 -9.28 3.24
C ILE A 82 -15.75 -8.15 2.97
N GLN A 83 -16.66 -8.39 2.04
CA GLN A 83 -17.79 -7.52 1.78
C GLN A 83 -19.08 -8.34 1.93
N LEU A 84 -19.85 -8.01 2.96
CA LEU A 84 -21.18 -8.57 3.21
C LEU A 84 -22.22 -7.44 3.17
N PRO A 85 -23.47 -7.72 2.73
CA PRO A 85 -24.50 -6.68 2.59
C PRO A 85 -24.72 -5.84 3.85
N ASP A 86 -24.73 -6.49 5.02
CA ASP A 86 -25.10 -5.84 6.29
C ASP A 86 -23.89 -5.31 7.08
N CYS A 87 -22.67 -5.73 6.74
CA CYS A 87 -21.46 -5.39 7.50
C CYS A 87 -20.53 -4.41 6.77
N GLY A 88 -20.87 -4.03 5.53
CA GLY A 88 -19.99 -3.23 4.69
C GLY A 88 -18.69 -3.98 4.35
N ARG A 89 -17.61 -3.21 4.14
CA ARG A 89 -16.27 -3.71 3.82
C ARG A 89 -15.43 -3.77 5.08
N VAL A 90 -15.01 -4.98 5.48
CA VAL A 90 -14.24 -5.21 6.70
C VAL A 90 -13.05 -6.13 6.46
N TYR A 91 -11.97 -5.92 7.20
CA TYR A 91 -10.82 -6.83 7.23
C TYR A 91 -10.90 -7.78 8.41
N LEU A 92 -10.59 -9.04 8.17
CA LEU A 92 -10.54 -10.11 9.16
C LEU A 92 -9.36 -11.05 8.89
N CYS A 93 -8.86 -11.70 9.94
CA CYS A 93 -7.74 -12.64 9.83
C CYS A 93 -8.17 -13.89 9.07
N ALA A 94 -7.32 -14.40 8.17
CA ALA A 94 -7.55 -15.66 7.46
C ALA A 94 -6.54 -16.73 7.92
N PRO A 95 -6.99 -17.83 8.57
CA PRO A 95 -8.32 -18.05 9.14
C PRO A 95 -8.60 -17.17 10.37
N SER A 96 -9.88 -17.03 10.72
CA SER A 96 -10.34 -16.12 11.78
C SER A 96 -9.70 -16.49 13.12
N CYS A 97 -9.20 -15.48 13.83
CA CYS A 97 -8.63 -15.63 15.16
C CYS A 97 -9.57 -15.19 16.29
N GLY A 98 -10.85 -14.91 15.99
CA GLY A 98 -11.79 -14.31 16.94
C GLY A 98 -11.72 -12.78 17.01
N ARG A 99 -10.84 -12.17 16.20
CA ARG A 99 -10.73 -10.74 15.90
C ARG A 99 -12.12 -10.09 15.68
N THR A 100 -12.48 -9.00 16.35
CA THR A 100 -13.54 -8.11 15.83
C THR A 100 -13.17 -7.64 14.42
N PRO A 101 -14.14 -7.62 13.47
CA PRO A 101 -13.90 -7.11 12.12
C PRO A 101 -13.48 -5.64 12.17
N VAL A 102 -12.49 -5.26 11.37
CA VAL A 102 -12.00 -3.87 11.31
C VAL A 102 -12.50 -3.21 10.05
N SER A 103 -13.02 -1.99 10.16
CA SER A 103 -13.54 -1.23 9.01
C SER A 103 -12.45 -1.00 7.96
N ALA A 104 -12.75 -1.32 6.70
CA ALA A 104 -11.81 -1.10 5.61
C ALA A 104 -11.58 0.39 5.33
N ASP A 105 -12.59 1.24 5.57
CA ASP A 105 -12.47 2.69 5.42
C ASP A 105 -11.64 3.35 6.52
N GLU A 106 -11.73 2.83 7.75
CA GLU A 106 -10.89 3.28 8.85
C GLU A 106 -9.42 2.97 8.57
N ILE A 107 -9.11 1.73 8.20
CA ILE A 107 -7.76 1.33 7.79
C ILE A 107 -7.27 2.15 6.58
N ARG A 108 -8.12 2.35 5.56
CA ARG A 108 -7.78 3.17 4.39
C ARG A 108 -7.38 4.58 4.80
N SER A 109 -8.18 5.22 5.64
CA SER A 109 -7.97 6.61 6.05
C SER A 109 -6.69 6.74 6.87
N ALA A 110 -6.45 5.81 7.79
CA ALA A 110 -5.23 5.77 8.60
C ALA A 110 -3.98 5.51 7.75
N VAL A 111 -4.01 4.53 6.83
CA VAL A 111 -2.90 4.27 5.91
C VAL A 111 -2.65 5.46 4.97
N ALA A 112 -3.71 6.07 4.42
CA ALA A 112 -3.60 7.27 3.59
C ALA A 112 -2.90 8.42 4.33
N ALA A 113 -3.29 8.67 5.59
CA ALA A 113 -2.66 9.70 6.41
C ALA A 113 -1.16 9.43 6.61
N VAL A 114 -0.78 8.18 6.89
CA VAL A 114 0.64 7.82 7.07
C VAL A 114 1.43 7.93 5.77
N VAL A 115 0.86 7.53 4.63
CA VAL A 115 1.48 7.68 3.30
C VAL A 115 1.66 9.16 2.96
N LEU A 116 0.65 10.01 3.18
CA LEU A 116 0.76 11.45 2.93
C LEU A 116 1.78 12.13 3.85
N HIS A 117 1.90 11.69 5.10
CA HIS A 117 2.85 12.24 6.04
C HIS A 117 4.30 11.84 5.72
N SER A 118 4.52 10.55 5.45
CA SER A 118 5.88 9.98 5.34
C SER A 118 6.41 10.05 3.90
N THR A 119 5.52 9.94 2.92
CA THR A 119 5.83 9.85 1.48
C THR A 119 4.92 10.74 0.62
N PRO A 120 4.78 12.04 0.93
CA PRO A 120 3.85 12.91 0.19
C PRO A 120 4.14 12.94 -1.31
N HIS A 121 5.41 12.84 -1.70
CA HIS A 121 5.86 12.89 -3.09
C HIS A 121 5.50 11.64 -3.92
N LEU A 122 5.09 10.53 -3.28
CA LEU A 122 4.58 9.35 -3.98
C LEU A 122 3.13 9.51 -4.43
N VAL A 123 2.40 10.44 -3.83
CA VAL A 123 0.99 10.68 -4.15
C VAL A 123 0.90 11.85 -5.12
N PRO A 124 0.39 11.65 -6.34
CA PRO A 124 0.24 12.74 -7.30
C PRO A 124 -0.62 13.89 -6.74
N PRO A 125 -0.31 15.15 -7.09
CA PRO A 125 -1.16 16.29 -6.75
C PRO A 125 -2.62 16.05 -7.17
N GLY A 126 -3.57 16.37 -6.29
CA GLY A 126 -5.00 16.12 -6.53
C GLY A 126 -5.46 14.67 -6.35
N LYS A 127 -4.58 13.73 -5.97
CA LYS A 127 -4.92 12.31 -5.71
C LYS A 127 -4.80 11.91 -4.23
N THR A 128 -4.87 12.86 -3.31
CA THR A 128 -4.73 12.62 -1.86
C THR A 128 -5.77 11.65 -1.30
N THR A 129 -6.98 11.64 -1.85
CA THR A 129 -8.05 10.69 -1.47
C THR A 129 -7.74 9.23 -1.83
N GLN A 130 -6.77 9.01 -2.72
CA GLN A 130 -6.29 7.70 -3.19
C GLN A 130 -4.94 7.32 -2.56
N ALA A 131 -4.42 8.10 -1.60
CA ALA A 131 -3.08 7.90 -1.05
C ALA A 131 -2.84 6.47 -0.53
N ALA A 132 -3.85 5.82 0.06
CA ALA A 132 -3.75 4.44 0.52
C ALA A 132 -3.43 3.43 -0.59
N SER A 133 -3.89 3.67 -1.82
CA SER A 133 -3.58 2.81 -2.98
C SER A 133 -2.09 2.82 -3.34
N TYR A 134 -1.35 3.86 -2.92
CA TYR A 134 0.10 3.97 -3.14
C TYR A 134 0.92 3.27 -2.05
N ALA A 135 0.29 2.69 -1.02
CA ALA A 135 0.97 2.05 0.11
C ALA A 135 1.86 0.87 -0.27
N LEU A 136 1.53 0.10 -1.32
CA LEU A 136 2.31 -1.08 -1.73
C LEU A 136 3.78 -0.77 -2.08
N GLY A 137 4.03 0.44 -2.59
CA GLY A 137 5.37 0.90 -2.96
C GLY A 137 6.28 1.01 -1.72
N PRO A 138 6.00 1.94 -0.79
CA PRO A 138 6.89 2.21 0.34
C PRO A 138 6.67 1.28 1.54
N ILE A 139 5.49 0.67 1.69
CA ILE A 139 5.15 -0.15 2.86
C ILE A 139 5.37 -1.63 2.56
N GLN A 140 6.07 -2.30 3.47
CA GLN A 140 6.29 -3.75 3.42
C GLN A 140 5.13 -4.49 4.07
N ARG A 141 4.67 -4.00 5.22
CA ARG A 141 3.63 -4.62 6.04
C ARG A 141 2.94 -3.59 6.90
N VAL A 142 1.63 -3.72 7.05
CA VAL A 142 0.80 -2.97 7.99
C VAL A 142 0.24 -3.99 8.99
N THR A 143 0.62 -3.85 10.25
CA THR A 143 0.12 -4.70 11.33
C THR A 143 -0.97 -3.94 12.08
N VAL A 144 -2.19 -4.48 12.07
CA VAL A 144 -3.38 -3.87 12.67
C VAL A 144 -3.49 -4.32 14.13
N GLY A 145 -3.31 -3.37 15.05
CA GLY A 145 -3.44 -3.46 16.51
C GLY A 145 -4.89 -3.59 16.95
N ALA A 146 -5.41 -3.01 18.05
CA ALA A 146 -6.78 -3.30 18.50
C ALA A 146 -7.89 -2.65 17.64
N THR A 147 -7.66 -1.44 17.16
CA THR A 147 -8.59 -0.63 16.33
C THR A 147 -8.06 -0.49 14.90
N GLY A 148 -8.84 0.09 13.98
CA GLY A 148 -8.36 0.38 12.62
C GLY A 148 -7.34 1.53 12.56
N THR A 149 -7.30 2.36 13.61
CA THR A 149 -6.31 3.43 13.80
C THR A 149 -5.00 2.98 14.47
N ASP A 150 -5.02 1.86 15.19
CA ASP A 150 -3.84 1.28 15.82
C ASP A 150 -3.03 0.50 14.77
N LEU A 151 -2.18 1.20 14.02
CA LEU A 151 -1.41 0.63 12.91
C LEU A 151 0.10 0.66 13.19
N HIS A 152 0.75 -0.49 13.05
CA HIS A 152 2.21 -0.60 13.02
C HIS A 152 2.68 -0.82 11.59
N ILE A 153 3.37 0.17 11.04
CA ILE A 153 3.82 0.16 9.64
C ILE A 153 5.29 -0.22 9.59
N THR A 154 5.57 -1.32 8.90
CA THR A 154 6.91 -1.73 8.51
C THR A 154 7.17 -1.19 7.12
N TRP A 155 8.07 -0.22 7.00
CA TRP A 155 8.50 0.33 5.73
C TRP A 155 9.41 -0.67 5.02
N ARG A 156 9.33 -0.73 3.68
CA ARG A 156 10.32 -1.48 2.92
C ARG A 156 11.67 -0.84 3.16
N ALA A 157 12.65 -1.64 3.58
CA ALA A 157 14.04 -1.26 3.49
C ALA A 157 14.36 -1.16 2.00
N VAL A 158 14.26 0.04 1.44
CA VAL A 158 14.86 0.32 0.13
C VAL A 158 16.34 0.07 0.33
N SER A 159 16.85 -1.02 -0.25
CA SER A 159 18.29 -1.31 -0.18
C SER A 159 19.00 -0.10 -0.77
N ARG A 160 19.58 0.72 0.11
CA ARG A 160 20.62 1.70 -0.22
C ARG A 160 21.83 0.92 -0.70
N GLN A 161 21.80 0.40 -1.91
CA GLN A 161 22.94 -0.14 -2.64
C GLN A 161 22.48 -0.63 -4.01
N ILE A 162 22.33 0.31 -4.95
CA ILE A 162 22.77 0.01 -6.32
C ILE A 162 23.92 0.98 -6.56
N THR A 163 25.13 0.47 -6.31
CA THR A 163 26.42 0.98 -6.78
C THR A 163 26.44 0.92 -8.30
N GLY A 164 25.62 1.75 -8.93
CA GLY A 164 25.56 1.96 -10.36
C GLY A 164 25.15 3.41 -10.61
N PRO A 165 25.53 4.01 -11.75
CA PRO A 165 25.17 5.39 -12.05
C PRO A 165 23.66 5.57 -11.89
N MET A 166 23.25 6.45 -10.98
CA MET A 166 21.85 6.68 -10.66
C MET A 166 21.12 7.17 -11.91
N MET A 167 20.43 6.28 -12.62
CA MET A 167 19.57 6.69 -13.72
C MET A 167 18.37 7.46 -13.16
N GLY A 168 18.21 8.71 -13.59
CA GLY A 168 17.02 9.50 -13.33
C GLY A 168 15.79 8.92 -14.01
N MET A 169 14.58 9.34 -13.59
CA MET A 169 13.33 8.76 -14.10
C MET A 169 13.14 8.94 -15.62
N ALA A 170 13.59 10.08 -16.18
CA ALA A 170 13.57 10.32 -17.62
C ALA A 170 14.44 9.30 -18.39
N GLN A 171 15.61 8.96 -17.85
CA GLN A 171 16.51 7.98 -18.44
C GLN A 171 15.93 6.56 -18.36
N ARG A 172 15.25 6.24 -17.25
CA ARG A 172 14.55 4.96 -17.08
C ARG A 172 13.38 4.81 -18.03
N LEU A 173 12.58 5.85 -18.24
CA LEU A 173 11.50 5.86 -19.24
C LEU A 173 12.05 5.66 -20.65
N HIS A 174 13.13 6.34 -20.99
CA HIS A 174 13.79 6.18 -22.29
C HIS A 174 14.36 4.76 -22.50
N VAL A 175 14.96 4.15 -21.48
CA VAL A 175 15.44 2.76 -21.53
C VAL A 175 14.27 1.77 -21.60
N THR A 176 13.18 2.04 -20.90
CA THR A 176 11.94 1.25 -20.98
C THR A 176 11.38 1.28 -22.40
N GLN A 177 11.29 2.46 -23.02
CA GLN A 177 10.82 2.62 -24.40
C GLN A 177 11.67 1.80 -25.38
N ARG A 178 13.00 1.78 -25.20
CA ARG A 178 13.89 0.92 -25.98
C ARG A 178 13.61 -0.57 -25.76
N HIS A 179 13.53 -1.04 -24.51
CA HIS A 179 13.22 -2.45 -24.26
C HIS A 179 11.86 -2.88 -24.80
N THR A 180 10.86 -2.01 -24.77
CA THR A 180 9.56 -2.25 -25.39
C THR A 180 9.67 -2.33 -26.91
N ALA A 181 10.44 -1.44 -27.55
CA ALA A 181 10.70 -1.47 -28.99
C ALA A 181 11.48 -2.72 -29.41
N ASP A 182 12.39 -3.20 -28.56
CA ASP A 182 13.20 -4.40 -28.76
C ASP A 182 12.44 -5.70 -28.39
N ASN A 183 11.13 -5.63 -28.14
CA ASN A 183 10.27 -6.75 -27.75
C ASN A 183 10.77 -7.53 -26.52
N THR A 184 11.36 -6.83 -25.55
CA THR A 184 11.83 -7.37 -24.26
C THR A 184 11.02 -6.80 -23.09
N PRO A 185 9.69 -7.06 -23.01
CA PRO A 185 8.81 -6.42 -22.05
C PRO A 185 9.15 -6.74 -20.59
N GLY A 186 9.74 -7.92 -20.31
CA GLY A 186 10.23 -8.25 -18.96
C GLY A 186 11.30 -7.27 -18.47
N ARG A 187 12.24 -6.90 -19.34
CA ARG A 187 13.30 -5.92 -19.02
C ARG A 187 12.73 -4.51 -18.88
N ALA A 188 11.73 -4.16 -19.70
CA ALA A 188 11.02 -2.89 -19.58
C ALA A 188 10.32 -2.75 -18.21
N ILE A 189 9.63 -3.82 -17.77
CA ILE A 189 8.98 -3.88 -16.46
C ILE A 189 10.02 -3.78 -15.33
N ASP A 190 11.14 -4.49 -15.43
CA ASP A 190 12.22 -4.43 -14.42
C ASP A 190 12.80 -3.00 -14.27
N VAL A 191 12.99 -2.29 -15.38
CA VAL A 191 13.51 -0.91 -15.39
C VAL A 191 12.51 0.07 -14.75
N LEU A 192 11.21 -0.09 -15.06
CA LEU A 192 10.15 0.70 -14.41
C LEU A 192 10.04 0.37 -12.92
N HIS A 193 10.04 -0.92 -12.57
CA HIS A 193 9.91 -1.38 -11.20
C HIS A 193 11.09 -0.92 -10.34
N SER A 194 12.31 -1.00 -10.87
CA SER A 194 13.49 -0.44 -10.20
C SER A 194 13.38 1.08 -10.02
N GLY A 195 12.83 1.83 -10.98
CA GLY A 195 12.57 3.27 -10.83
C GLY A 195 11.58 3.58 -9.70
N LEU A 196 10.50 2.80 -9.60
CA LEU A 196 9.51 2.93 -8.53
C LEU A 196 10.08 2.61 -7.15
N LEU A 197 11.02 1.67 -7.07
CA LEU A 197 11.73 1.31 -5.83
C LEU A 197 12.72 2.40 -5.36
N HIS A 198 13.17 3.31 -6.23
CA HIS A 198 14.10 4.39 -5.86
C HIS A 198 13.41 5.62 -5.25
N ILE A 199 12.08 5.65 -5.20
CA ILE A 199 11.33 6.74 -4.61
C ILE A 199 11.12 6.41 -3.12
N GLY A 200 12.10 6.76 -2.30
CA GLY A 200 12.22 6.32 -0.91
C GLY A 200 11.36 7.10 0.11
N PRO A 201 10.92 6.44 1.21
CA PRO A 201 10.02 7.01 2.23
C PRO A 201 10.68 7.74 3.42
N THR A 202 12.00 7.80 3.53
CA THR A 202 12.69 8.53 4.62
C THR A 202 14.09 8.97 4.19
N SER A 203 14.17 9.81 3.17
CA SER A 203 15.39 10.57 2.93
C SER A 203 15.39 11.79 3.87
N GLY A 204 16.00 11.64 5.06
CA GLY A 204 16.37 12.75 5.96
C GLY A 204 17.43 13.71 5.37
N ARG A 205 17.59 13.72 4.05
CA ARG A 205 18.25 14.74 3.24
C ARG A 205 17.69 14.57 1.84
N LEU A 206 16.99 15.60 1.36
CA LEU A 206 16.89 15.83 -0.07
C LEU A 206 18.30 15.61 -0.66
N ALA A 207 18.40 14.77 -1.68
CA ALA A 207 19.49 14.94 -2.62
C ALA A 207 19.28 16.36 -3.16
N LEU A 208 20.08 17.30 -2.67
CA LEU A 208 20.16 18.63 -3.23
C LEU A 208 20.51 18.40 -4.70
N ASP A 209 19.61 18.77 -5.60
CA ASP A 209 19.94 18.90 -7.01
C ASP A 209 20.86 20.10 -7.16
N THR A 210 22.15 19.92 -6.87
CA THR A 210 23.19 20.91 -7.11
C THR A 210 23.58 21.01 -8.58
N VAL A 211 22.96 20.25 -9.49
CA VAL A 211 23.33 20.29 -10.91
C VAL A 211 22.51 21.35 -11.68
N THR A 212 21.38 21.82 -11.12
CA THR A 212 20.58 22.89 -11.76
C THR A 212 20.86 24.29 -11.19
N ARG A 213 22.13 24.65 -10.89
CA ARG A 213 22.49 26.05 -10.58
C ARG A 213 23.61 26.67 -11.43
N HIS A 214 24.24 25.97 -12.37
CA HIS A 214 25.16 26.62 -13.30
C HIS A 214 24.89 26.26 -14.75
N GLY A 215 24.41 27.26 -15.49
CA GLY A 215 24.82 27.45 -16.88
C GLY A 215 23.84 27.04 -17.98
N TYR A 216 22.55 27.37 -17.90
CA TYR A 216 21.78 27.53 -19.14
C TYR A 216 21.91 28.98 -19.63
N ARG A 217 22.91 29.19 -20.49
CA ARG A 217 23.07 30.41 -21.28
C ARG A 217 22.29 30.17 -22.59
N PRO A 218 21.31 31.01 -22.97
CA PRO A 218 20.63 30.86 -24.25
C PRO A 218 21.65 31.06 -25.39
N GLN A 219 21.81 30.05 -26.25
CA GLN A 219 22.54 30.18 -27.50
C GLN A 219 21.69 30.96 -28.50
N THR A 220 22.22 32.10 -28.92
CA THR A 220 21.83 32.87 -30.12
C THR A 220 22.47 32.25 -31.39
N PRO A 221 22.08 32.71 -32.61
CA PRO A 221 21.88 31.82 -33.76
C PRO A 221 23.12 31.59 -34.65
N ILE A 222 22.93 30.58 -35.50
CA ILE A 222 23.77 30.08 -36.60
C ILE A 222 24.55 31.16 -37.38
N ARG A 223 25.88 30.98 -37.49
CA ARG A 223 26.70 31.19 -38.70
C ARG A 223 28.03 30.39 -38.62
N LEU A 224 28.39 29.73 -39.72
CA LEU A 224 29.73 29.20 -40.06
C LEU A 224 30.44 30.19 -41.01
N PRO A 225 31.73 29.99 -41.38
CA PRO A 225 32.92 29.68 -40.59
C PRO A 225 34.06 30.72 -40.86
N ASP A 226 35.17 30.67 -40.12
CA ASP A 226 36.55 30.87 -40.61
C ASP A 226 37.57 31.05 -39.46
N GLY A 227 38.63 30.23 -39.48
CA GLY A 227 39.98 30.60 -39.04
C GLY A 227 40.40 30.38 -37.56
N PRO A 228 41.71 30.19 -37.28
CA PRO A 228 42.14 29.21 -36.27
C PRO A 228 43.02 29.75 -35.12
N THR A 229 43.19 28.86 -34.12
CA THR A 229 44.31 28.73 -33.15
C THR A 229 44.34 29.68 -31.94
N LEU A 230 44.35 29.12 -30.71
CA LEU A 230 45.50 29.14 -29.78
C LEU A 230 45.19 28.48 -28.42
N LEU A 231 46.04 27.50 -28.08
CA LEU A 231 46.67 27.20 -26.79
C LEU A 231 46.10 27.78 -25.48
N GLY A 232 45.95 26.92 -24.48
CA GLY A 232 45.86 27.33 -23.07
C GLY A 232 45.64 26.19 -22.09
N MET A 233 46.74 25.59 -21.61
CA MET A 233 46.77 24.66 -20.48
C MET A 233 46.37 25.35 -19.15
N HIS A 234 45.72 24.62 -18.22
CA HIS A 234 46.27 24.33 -16.88
C HIS A 234 45.29 23.53 -15.99
N ARG A 235 45.86 22.51 -15.33
CA ARG A 235 45.37 21.74 -14.16
C ARG A 235 45.98 22.36 -12.89
N PRO A 236 45.40 22.23 -11.69
CA PRO A 236 45.71 21.11 -10.76
C PRO A 236 44.51 20.65 -9.87
N THR A 237 44.30 19.37 -9.55
CA THR A 237 44.82 18.50 -8.45
C THR A 237 44.69 19.00 -7.00
N GLY A 238 43.97 18.24 -6.17
CA GLY A 238 43.97 18.33 -4.70
C GLY A 238 43.07 17.25 -4.06
N SER A 239 43.71 16.24 -3.46
CA SER A 239 43.11 15.10 -2.72
C SER A 239 43.12 15.35 -1.21
N ALA A 240 42.21 14.73 -0.44
CA ALA A 240 42.51 14.13 0.88
C ALA A 240 41.32 13.33 1.48
N ASP A 241 41.65 12.11 1.91
CA ASP A 241 41.05 11.14 2.86
C ASP A 241 40.78 11.72 4.28
N ALA A 242 40.15 11.12 5.30
CA ALA A 242 39.46 9.84 5.60
C ALA A 242 38.76 9.98 7.00
N GLY A 243 37.84 9.06 7.34
CA GLY A 243 37.52 8.72 8.75
C GLY A 243 36.03 8.48 9.13
N PRO A 244 35.63 7.26 9.58
CA PRO A 244 34.30 6.90 10.13
C PRO A 244 34.37 6.47 11.63
N PRO A 245 33.40 5.79 12.31
CA PRO A 245 31.95 5.51 12.06
C PRO A 245 31.00 5.74 13.30
N THR A 246 29.71 5.35 13.15
CA THR A 246 28.66 4.92 14.14
C THR A 246 27.48 5.88 14.46
N PRO A 247 26.31 5.38 14.95
CA PRO A 247 25.53 4.19 14.58
C PRO A 247 24.05 4.49 14.23
N SER A 248 23.36 3.47 13.70
CA SER A 248 21.97 3.48 13.24
C SER A 248 20.94 3.62 14.37
N THR A 249 20.06 4.63 14.27
CA THR A 249 18.92 4.82 15.18
C THR A 249 17.66 4.15 14.62
N LEU A 250 17.10 3.23 15.41
CA LEU A 250 15.83 2.55 15.16
C LEU A 250 14.68 3.50 15.54
N VAL A 251 13.99 4.07 14.55
CA VAL A 251 12.88 5.01 14.80
C VAL A 251 11.60 4.23 15.09
N ARG A 252 11.27 4.14 16.38
CA ARG A 252 10.03 3.54 16.89
C ARG A 252 8.97 4.64 17.00
N GLY A 253 8.22 4.87 15.93
CA GLY A 253 7.10 5.82 15.93
C GLY A 253 5.88 5.24 16.66
N ARG A 254 5.72 5.54 17.95
CA ARG A 254 4.42 5.42 18.64
C ARG A 254 3.65 6.72 18.42
N PHE A 255 2.51 6.64 17.75
CA PHE A 255 1.56 7.75 17.69
C PHE A 255 0.67 7.69 18.93
N HIS A 256 0.76 8.72 19.79
CA HIS A 256 -0.22 8.97 20.84
C HIS A 256 -1.36 9.84 20.28
N PRO A 257 -2.63 9.53 20.56
CA PRO A 257 -3.74 10.41 20.22
C PRO A 257 -3.77 11.63 21.16
N LEU A 258 -4.06 12.80 20.57
CA LEU A 258 -4.37 14.05 21.28
C LEU A 258 -5.63 13.88 22.16
N PRO A 259 -5.69 14.53 23.34
CA PRO A 259 -6.86 14.45 24.21
C PRO A 259 -8.00 15.35 23.68
N HIS A 260 -9.16 14.76 23.44
CA HIS A 260 -10.39 15.51 23.25
C HIS A 260 -10.87 16.05 24.59
N HIS A 261 -10.90 17.37 24.72
CA HIS A 261 -11.49 18.05 25.86
C HIS A 261 -13.00 17.80 25.95
N LEU A 262 -13.40 17.44 27.16
CA LEU A 262 -14.76 17.31 27.68
C LEU A 262 -15.64 18.53 27.39
N ARG A 263 -16.84 18.29 26.86
CA ARG A 263 -18.03 19.08 27.19
C ARG A 263 -19.20 18.12 27.44
N SER A 264 -19.68 18.12 28.67
CA SER A 264 -21.01 17.68 29.12
C SER A 264 -21.69 18.89 29.78
N PRO A 265 -22.98 18.83 30.16
CA PRO A 265 -24.22 18.42 29.48
C PRO A 265 -25.23 19.62 29.49
N PRO A 266 -26.58 19.50 29.43
CA PRO A 266 -27.37 18.93 30.54
C PRO A 266 -28.65 18.13 30.16
N ASP A 267 -29.01 17.28 31.11
CA ASP A 267 -30.31 16.89 31.64
C ASP A 267 -31.57 16.63 30.78
N ARG A 268 -32.13 15.46 31.13
CA ARG A 268 -33.46 14.88 30.87
C ARG A 268 -34.61 15.86 31.16
N PRO A 269 -35.79 15.60 30.57
CA PRO A 269 -36.83 15.05 31.44
C PRO A 269 -37.60 13.85 30.86
N THR A 270 -37.98 13.02 31.83
CA THR A 270 -38.80 11.82 31.81
C THR A 270 -40.25 12.13 31.36
N ALA A 271 -40.80 11.33 30.45
CA ALA A 271 -42.24 11.33 30.14
C ALA A 271 -42.87 9.99 30.50
N THR A 272 -43.90 10.08 31.34
CA THR A 272 -44.76 9.03 31.91
C THR A 272 -45.69 8.41 30.86
N PRO A 273 -46.03 7.10 30.94
CA PRO A 273 -47.01 6.48 30.07
C PRO A 273 -48.44 6.75 30.55
N ALA A 274 -49.33 7.15 29.63
CA ALA A 274 -50.77 7.19 29.86
C ALA A 274 -51.40 5.87 29.36
N ALA A 275 -52.03 5.17 30.28
CA ALA A 275 -52.99 4.11 30.00
C ALA A 275 -54.24 4.68 29.32
N ARG A 276 -54.82 3.93 28.39
CA ARG A 276 -56.25 4.01 28.08
C ARG A 276 -56.83 2.61 27.94
N ALA A 277 -58.03 2.52 28.49
CA ALA A 277 -58.93 1.39 28.59
C ALA A 277 -59.50 0.96 27.24
#